data_AF-A0A966VYJ0-F1
#
_entry.id   AF-A0A966VYJ0-F1
#
_cell.length_a   1.000
_cell.length_b   1.000
_cell.length_c   1.000
_cell.angle_alpha   90.00
_cell.angle_beta   90.00
_cell.angle_gamma   90.00
#
_symmetry.space_group_name_H-M   'P 1'
#
loop_
_entity.id
_entity.type
_entity.pdbx_description
1 polymer ?
#
loop_
_entity_poly.entity_id
_entity_poly.type
_entity_poly.pdbx_seq_one_letter_code
_entity_poly.pdbx_strand_id
1 'polypeptide(L)'
;MFALGATICLAGSVVGHAAETFSTEDLEFFEKRIRPLLAERCYECHSNGASKLKGGLRLDSRAAALKGGDTRAALVPGQPEKSLLIEAVRYGNQDLQMPPKSRLSAMQITDLAEWVKRGAPWPAATTTAHAATKGFDVQQRKAQHWSWTPPQATLVPTVKNMAWSSQPVDRFILAKLEEKQLAPAPAAAPNALFRRLHFDLTGLPPKPEDVADFERLSSIGDRQSAIGNLVDSLLASPAFGERWARHWLDLVRYAETRGHEFEPIIPNAWQYRDYVIRALNADVPYNQFVVEHLAGDLVAKPRLNPDTGGNESILGTGFWFLGEEVHSPVDIRQD
;
A
#
# COMPACT_ATOMS: atom_id res chain seq x y z
N MET A 1 -18.79 -23.60 -61.64
CA MET A 1 -18.39 -22.78 -60.47
C MET A 1 -16.98 -23.20 -60.08
N PHE A 2 -15.96 -22.54 -60.65
CA PHE A 2 -15.14 -21.50 -60.02
C PHE A 2 -14.32 -21.99 -58.82
N ALA A 3 -12.99 -22.07 -58.97
CA ALA A 3 -12.07 -21.10 -58.37
C ALA A 3 -10.61 -21.42 -58.76
N LEU A 4 -10.00 -20.58 -59.60
CA LEU A 4 -8.54 -20.44 -59.71
C LEU A 4 -8.08 -19.53 -58.56
N GLY A 5 -7.16 -19.98 -57.72
CA GLY A 5 -6.51 -19.17 -56.70
C GLY A 5 -5.32 -18.40 -57.28
N ALA A 6 -5.42 -17.07 -57.31
CA ALA A 6 -4.31 -16.18 -57.63
C ALA A 6 -3.67 -15.68 -56.33
N THR A 7 -2.40 -16.01 -56.11
CA THR A 7 -1.60 -15.48 -55.00
C THR A 7 -0.89 -14.21 -55.47
N ILE A 8 -1.29 -13.07 -54.90
CA ILE A 8 -0.64 -11.77 -55.12
C ILE A 8 0.44 -11.58 -54.04
N CYS A 9 1.71 -11.57 -54.43
CA CYS A 9 2.81 -11.12 -53.59
C CYS A 9 2.94 -9.58 -53.69
N LEU A 10 2.53 -8.86 -52.65
CA LEU A 10 2.89 -7.44 -52.50
C LEU A 10 4.30 -7.33 -51.91
N ALA A 11 5.24 -6.84 -52.73
CA ALA A 11 6.54 -6.39 -52.27
C ALA A 11 6.38 -5.05 -51.53
N GLY A 12 6.58 -5.05 -50.21
CA GLY A 12 6.62 -3.83 -49.40
C GLY A 12 7.98 -3.15 -49.55
N SER A 13 8.02 -1.99 -50.20
CA SER A 13 9.18 -1.10 -50.24
C SER A 13 9.47 -0.54 -48.85
N VAL A 14 10.60 -0.94 -48.26
CA VAL A 14 11.08 -0.39 -46.99
C VAL A 14 11.76 0.94 -47.28
N VAL A 15 11.09 2.05 -46.97
CA VAL A 15 11.72 3.38 -47.00
C VAL A 15 12.63 3.49 -45.77
N GLY A 16 13.94 3.34 -45.97
CA GLY A 16 14.94 3.56 -44.93
C GLY A 16 14.96 5.03 -44.50
N HIS A 17 14.72 5.30 -43.22
CA HIS A 17 15.00 6.61 -42.62
C HIS A 17 16.52 6.81 -42.59
N ALA A 18 17.02 7.76 -43.38
CA ALA A 18 18.39 8.23 -43.25
C ALA A 18 18.60 8.77 -41.84
N ALA A 19 19.63 8.30 -41.14
CA ALA A 19 20.02 8.87 -39.86
C ALA A 19 20.46 10.32 -40.09
N GLU A 20 19.77 11.28 -39.49
CA GLU A 20 20.14 12.69 -39.54
C GLU A 20 21.53 12.89 -38.94
N THR A 21 22.50 13.27 -39.76
CA THR A 21 23.85 13.64 -39.32
C THR A 21 23.91 15.14 -39.04
N PHE A 22 24.10 15.52 -37.78
CA PHE A 22 24.26 16.94 -37.38
C PHE A 22 25.67 17.45 -37.67
N SER A 23 25.79 18.75 -37.95
CA SER A 23 27.09 19.40 -38.16
C SER A 23 27.87 19.52 -36.85
N THR A 24 29.20 19.67 -36.92
CA THR A 24 30.03 19.90 -35.72
C THR A 24 29.61 21.16 -34.96
N GLU A 25 29.26 22.23 -35.69
CA GLU A 25 28.80 23.49 -35.09
C GLU A 25 27.50 23.30 -34.28
N ASP A 26 26.57 22.51 -34.81
CA ASP A 26 25.31 22.19 -34.15
C ASP A 26 25.50 21.38 -32.85
N LEU A 27 26.43 20.42 -32.88
CA LEU A 27 26.79 19.63 -31.70
C LEU A 27 27.51 20.48 -30.66
N GLU A 28 28.39 21.39 -31.07
CA GLU A 28 29.03 22.35 -30.17
C GLU A 28 28.03 23.31 -29.53
N PHE A 29 27.05 23.80 -30.31
CA PHE A 29 25.97 24.63 -29.79
C PHE A 29 25.19 23.89 -28.71
N PHE A 30 24.84 22.62 -28.96
CA PHE A 30 24.19 21.79 -27.96
C PHE A 30 25.03 21.64 -26.69
N GLU A 31 26.30 21.25 -26.79
CA GLU A 31 27.16 21.01 -25.64
C GLU A 31 27.46 22.28 -24.82
N LYS A 32 27.61 23.43 -25.48
CA LYS A 32 27.96 24.69 -24.80
C LYS A 32 26.75 25.46 -24.28
N ARG A 33 25.60 25.38 -24.95
CA ARG A 33 24.43 26.23 -24.66
C ARG A 33 23.24 25.46 -24.10
N ILE A 34 23.00 24.25 -24.59
CA ILE A 34 21.75 23.53 -24.32
C ILE A 34 21.92 22.49 -23.20
N ARG A 35 22.94 21.63 -23.27
CA ARG A 35 23.16 20.60 -22.25
C ARG A 35 23.30 21.17 -20.83
N PRO A 36 24.07 22.26 -20.60
CA PRO A 36 24.15 22.86 -19.26
C PRO A 36 22.81 23.41 -18.79
N LEU A 37 22.05 24.04 -19.70
CA LEU A 37 20.72 24.58 -19.40
C LEU A 37 19.73 23.48 -19.00
N LEU A 38 19.67 22.38 -19.77
CA LEU A 38 18.80 21.24 -19.44
C LEU A 38 19.21 20.61 -18.11
N ALA A 39 20.51 20.48 -17.84
CA ALA A 39 21.01 19.94 -16.58
C ALA A 39 20.63 20.81 -15.37
N GLU A 40 20.80 22.12 -15.48
CA GLU A 40 20.54 23.06 -14.38
C GLU A 40 19.05 23.32 -14.15
N ARG A 41 18.24 23.35 -15.22
CA ARG A 41 16.84 23.84 -15.14
C ARG A 41 15.77 22.80 -15.41
N CYS A 42 16.12 21.61 -15.92
CA CYS A 42 15.14 20.62 -16.35
C CYS A 42 15.32 19.24 -15.70
N TYR A 43 16.56 18.76 -15.49
CA TYR A 43 16.81 17.37 -15.11
C TYR A 43 16.34 16.97 -13.71
N GLU A 44 16.20 17.92 -12.77
CA GLU A 44 15.67 17.65 -11.42
C GLU A 44 14.29 16.95 -11.49
N CYS A 45 13.47 17.30 -12.49
CA CYS A 45 12.10 16.79 -12.67
C CYS A 45 11.91 15.95 -13.95
N HIS A 46 12.77 16.11 -14.96
CA HIS A 46 12.59 15.54 -16.30
C HIS A 46 13.82 14.72 -16.77
N SER A 47 14.45 13.96 -15.87
CA SER A 47 15.53 13.03 -16.20
C SER A 47 15.35 11.67 -15.53
N ASN A 48 16.19 10.69 -15.88
CA ASN A 48 16.18 9.38 -15.21
C ASN A 48 16.52 9.46 -13.72
N GLY A 49 17.30 10.47 -13.33
CA GLY A 49 17.71 10.70 -11.95
C GLY A 49 16.70 11.49 -11.11
N ALA A 50 15.57 11.89 -11.70
CA ALA A 50 14.54 12.65 -11.00
C ALA A 50 13.87 11.77 -9.92
N SER A 51 13.73 12.30 -8.69
CA SER A 51 13.02 11.62 -7.59
C SER A 51 11.53 11.43 -7.89
N LYS A 52 10.94 12.34 -8.68
CA LYS A 52 9.59 12.24 -9.22
C LYS A 52 9.57 12.79 -10.65
N LEU A 53 9.34 11.91 -11.63
CA LEU A 53 9.23 12.29 -13.03
C LEU A 53 7.92 13.06 -13.27
N LYS A 54 8.00 14.28 -13.79
CA LYS A 54 6.83 15.15 -14.03
C LYS A 54 6.30 14.99 -15.45
N GLY A 55 4.99 14.76 -15.57
CA GLY A 55 4.26 14.65 -16.84
C GLY A 55 4.79 13.57 -17.79
N GLY A 56 5.37 12.49 -17.25
CA GLY A 56 6.00 11.42 -18.03
C GLY A 56 7.18 11.84 -18.91
N LEU A 57 7.61 13.10 -18.83
CA LEU A 57 8.53 13.73 -19.78
C LEU A 57 9.99 13.57 -19.36
N ARG A 58 10.82 13.20 -20.34
CA ARG A 58 12.28 13.05 -20.21
C ARG A 58 12.98 13.96 -21.22
N LEU A 59 13.91 14.78 -20.72
CA LEU A 59 14.69 15.76 -21.50
C LEU A 59 16.19 15.45 -21.52
N ASP A 60 16.63 14.34 -20.95
CA ASP A 60 18.02 13.85 -20.94
C ASP A 60 18.35 12.92 -22.13
N SER A 61 17.40 12.75 -23.06
CA SER A 61 17.56 11.98 -24.29
C SER A 61 16.77 12.61 -25.42
N ARG A 62 17.39 12.78 -26.59
CA ARG A 62 16.69 13.27 -27.80
C ARG A 62 15.49 12.39 -28.14
N ALA A 63 15.65 11.07 -28.14
CA ALA A 63 14.57 10.15 -28.47
C ALA A 63 13.37 10.30 -27.52
N ALA A 64 13.63 10.48 -26.23
CA ALA A 64 12.57 10.66 -25.23
C ALA A 64 11.89 12.03 -25.35
N ALA A 65 12.65 13.09 -25.63
CA ALA A 65 12.11 14.42 -25.85
C ALA A 65 11.28 14.53 -27.14
N LEU A 66 11.64 13.78 -28.19
CA LEU A 66 10.84 13.65 -29.42
C LEU A 66 9.55 12.88 -29.18
N LYS A 67 9.59 11.81 -28.38
CA LYS A 67 8.39 11.05 -27.99
C LYS A 67 7.43 11.91 -27.17
N GLY A 68 7.96 12.74 -26.27
CA GLY A 68 7.16 13.51 -25.32
C GLY A 68 6.78 12.70 -24.08
N GLY A 69 6.01 13.36 -23.21
CA GLY A 69 5.48 12.77 -21.97
C GLY A 69 4.05 12.26 -22.13
N ASP A 70 3.22 12.49 -21.12
CA ASP A 70 1.82 12.03 -21.06
C ASP A 70 0.90 12.73 -22.07
N THR A 71 1.37 13.81 -22.70
CA THR A 71 0.60 14.62 -23.65
C THR A 71 1.09 14.41 -25.09
N ARG A 72 1.87 15.34 -25.63
CA ARG A 72 2.38 15.35 -27.00
C ARG A 72 3.90 15.53 -27.03
N ALA A 73 4.48 15.39 -28.22
CA ALA A 73 5.91 15.57 -28.44
C ALA A 73 6.43 16.86 -27.81
N ALA A 74 7.50 16.76 -26.99
CA ALA A 74 8.10 17.93 -26.38
C ALA A 74 8.91 18.73 -27.39
N LEU A 75 9.53 18.04 -28.34
CA LEU A 75 10.32 18.60 -29.43
C LEU A 75 9.76 18.18 -30.78
N VAL A 76 9.55 19.16 -31.66
CA VAL A 76 9.26 18.96 -33.09
C VAL A 76 10.43 19.59 -33.86
N PRO A 77 11.36 18.78 -34.40
CA PRO A 77 12.52 19.26 -35.14
C PRO A 77 12.17 20.29 -36.21
N GLY A 78 12.88 21.41 -36.23
CA GLY A 78 12.67 22.51 -37.18
C GLY A 78 11.47 23.41 -36.87
N GLN A 79 10.64 23.07 -35.88
CA GLN A 79 9.37 23.76 -35.60
C GLN A 79 9.27 24.17 -34.12
N PRO A 80 9.96 25.24 -33.69
CA PRO A 80 9.90 25.75 -32.31
C PRO A 80 8.47 26.05 -31.85
N GLU A 81 7.67 26.66 -32.73
CA GLU A 81 6.28 27.04 -32.41
C GLU A 81 5.33 25.85 -32.23
N LYS A 82 5.70 24.65 -32.70
CA LYS A 82 4.93 23.42 -32.46
C LYS A 82 5.49 22.58 -31.31
N SER A 83 6.63 22.97 -30.75
CA SER A 83 7.31 22.21 -29.70
C SER A 83 6.79 22.60 -28.33
N LEU A 84 6.20 21.64 -27.60
CA LEU A 84 5.63 21.87 -26.27
C LEU A 84 6.65 22.42 -25.28
N LEU A 85 7.94 22.03 -25.41
CA LEU A 85 9.01 22.58 -24.58
C LEU A 85 9.11 24.11 -24.73
N ILE A 86 9.03 24.63 -25.96
CA ILE A 86 9.19 26.05 -26.26
C ILE A 86 7.97 26.84 -25.77
N GLU A 87 6.76 26.30 -25.96
CA GLU A 87 5.52 26.84 -25.40
C GLU A 87 5.62 26.99 -23.87
N ALA A 88 6.06 25.92 -23.19
CA ALA A 88 6.14 25.84 -21.75
C ALA A 88 7.16 26.83 -21.15
N VAL A 89 8.34 27.00 -21.78
CA VAL A 89 9.37 27.94 -21.28
C VAL A 89 9.09 29.40 -21.62
N ARG A 90 8.28 29.65 -22.66
CA ARG A 90 7.84 31.01 -23.00
C ARG A 90 6.73 31.51 -22.07
N TYR A 91 6.06 30.61 -21.35
CA TYR A 91 4.87 30.90 -20.53
C TYR A 91 3.72 31.46 -21.37
N GLY A 92 3.57 30.94 -22.61
CA GLY A 92 2.46 31.35 -23.49
C GLY A 92 1.11 30.78 -23.05
N ASN A 93 1.12 29.78 -22.17
CA ASN A 93 -0.04 29.09 -21.64
C ASN A 93 0.02 29.16 -20.10
N GLN A 94 -1.07 29.57 -19.46
CA GLN A 94 -1.13 29.73 -17.99
C GLN A 94 -1.08 28.39 -17.26
N ASP A 95 -1.56 27.32 -17.89
CA ASP A 95 -1.61 25.97 -17.33
C ASP A 95 -0.33 25.17 -17.59
N LEU A 96 0.59 25.72 -18.41
CA LEU A 96 1.82 25.06 -18.81
C LEU A 96 3.00 26.04 -18.77
N GLN A 97 3.55 26.21 -17.57
CA GLN A 97 4.69 27.09 -17.30
C GLN A 97 5.85 26.31 -16.69
N MET A 98 7.00 26.31 -17.35
CA MET A 98 8.20 25.60 -16.89
C MET A 98 9.46 26.45 -17.06
N PRO A 99 10.40 26.50 -16.09
CA PRO A 99 10.34 25.86 -14.77
C PRO A 99 9.48 26.63 -13.75
N PRO A 100 8.69 25.97 -12.89
CA PRO A 100 7.69 26.63 -12.04
C PRO A 100 8.28 27.59 -11.00
N LYS A 101 9.52 27.36 -10.55
CA LYS A 101 10.18 28.18 -9.50
C LYS A 101 10.79 29.46 -10.05
N SER A 102 11.28 29.46 -11.29
CA SER A 102 11.95 30.61 -11.89
C SER A 102 11.91 30.53 -13.40
N ARG A 103 11.40 31.59 -14.05
CA ARG A 103 11.41 31.70 -15.50
C ARG A 103 12.85 31.75 -16.04
N LEU A 104 13.08 31.11 -17.18
CA LEU A 104 14.35 31.20 -17.90
C LEU A 104 14.58 32.64 -18.41
N SER A 105 15.85 33.01 -18.57
CA SER A 105 16.20 34.29 -19.20
C SER A 105 15.78 34.30 -20.68
N ALA A 106 15.57 35.49 -21.24
CA ALA A 106 15.23 35.64 -22.66
C ALA A 106 16.28 34.99 -23.58
N MET A 107 17.56 35.03 -23.18
CA MET A 107 18.66 34.40 -23.91
C MET A 107 18.55 32.86 -23.88
N GLN A 108 18.25 32.27 -22.72
CA GLN A 108 18.06 30.82 -22.58
C GLN A 108 16.87 30.31 -23.40
N ILE A 109 15.77 31.06 -23.42
CA ILE A 109 14.59 30.73 -24.25
C ILE A 109 14.94 30.82 -25.73
N THR A 110 15.70 31.85 -26.13
CA THR A 110 16.18 32.02 -27.51
C THR A 110 17.08 30.86 -27.92
N ASP A 111 18.03 30.46 -27.07
CA ASP A 111 18.92 29.32 -27.33
C ASP A 111 18.14 28.01 -27.51
N LEU A 112 17.14 27.75 -26.66
CA LEU A 112 16.28 26.57 -26.80
C LEU A 112 15.47 26.60 -28.11
N ALA A 113 14.89 27.75 -28.46
CA ALA A 113 14.12 27.89 -29.70
C ALA A 113 15.02 27.69 -30.94
N GLU A 114 16.23 28.25 -30.92
CA GLU A 114 17.20 28.10 -31.99
C GLU A 114 17.70 26.65 -32.10
N TRP A 115 17.95 25.98 -30.98
CA TRP A 115 18.29 24.56 -30.96
C TRP A 115 17.21 23.69 -31.61
N VAL A 116 15.93 23.93 -31.28
CA VAL A 116 14.81 23.21 -31.91
C VAL A 116 14.72 23.52 -33.40
N LYS A 117 14.93 24.78 -33.79
CA LYS A 117 14.94 25.22 -35.19
C LYS A 117 16.03 24.52 -36.01
N ARG A 118 17.18 24.23 -35.40
CA ARG A 118 18.29 23.44 -35.98
C ARG A 118 18.02 21.93 -36.05
N GLY A 119 16.82 21.48 -35.71
CA GLY A 119 16.45 20.06 -35.73
C GLY A 119 16.68 19.32 -34.41
N ALA A 120 16.87 20.07 -33.31
CA ALA A 120 17.31 19.56 -32.01
C ALA A 120 18.56 18.64 -32.11
N PRO A 121 19.70 19.16 -32.59
CA PRO A 121 20.96 18.42 -32.64
C PRO A 121 21.34 17.85 -31.28
N TRP A 122 21.77 16.59 -31.27
CA TRP A 122 22.19 15.90 -30.06
C TRP A 122 23.35 14.95 -30.40
N PRO A 123 24.51 15.04 -29.73
CA PRO A 123 25.65 14.20 -30.04
C PRO A 123 25.32 12.72 -29.90
N ALA A 124 25.74 11.94 -30.87
CA ALA A 124 25.72 10.47 -30.78
C ALA A 124 26.82 10.02 -29.80
N ALA A 125 26.61 10.23 -28.51
CA ALA A 125 27.42 9.66 -27.45
C ALA A 125 26.59 8.63 -26.72
N THR A 126 27.09 7.39 -26.76
CA THR A 126 26.66 6.16 -26.11
C THR A 126 25.25 6.26 -25.58
N THR A 127 24.30 5.73 -26.35
CA THR A 127 23.06 5.19 -25.81
C THR A 127 23.47 4.34 -24.62
N THR A 128 23.44 4.93 -23.43
CA THR A 128 22.89 4.23 -22.31
C THR A 128 21.46 3.96 -22.74
N ALA A 129 21.30 2.88 -23.51
CA ALA A 129 20.10 2.08 -23.52
C ALA A 129 19.93 1.62 -22.08
N HIS A 130 19.52 2.54 -21.22
CA HIS A 130 19.21 2.26 -19.85
C HIS A 130 17.76 1.89 -19.85
N ALA A 131 17.62 0.57 -19.63
CA ALA A 131 16.44 -0.17 -19.24
C ALA A 131 15.16 0.61 -19.47
N ALA A 132 14.34 0.12 -20.41
CA ALA A 132 12.89 0.18 -20.24
C ALA A 132 12.62 0.13 -18.75
N THR A 133 12.00 1.19 -18.21
CA THR A 133 11.56 1.27 -16.80
C THR A 133 11.20 -0.14 -16.43
N LYS A 134 11.99 -0.81 -15.56
CA LYS A 134 11.77 -2.23 -15.26
C LYS A 134 10.31 -2.29 -14.91
N GLY A 135 9.50 -2.84 -15.82
CA GLY A 135 8.07 -2.93 -15.60
C GLY A 135 7.93 -3.61 -14.25
N PHE A 136 7.00 -3.16 -13.43
CA PHE A 136 6.81 -3.78 -12.12
C PHE A 136 6.65 -5.28 -12.34
N ASP A 137 7.69 -6.04 -11.99
CA ASP A 137 7.74 -7.47 -12.26
C ASP A 137 6.90 -8.13 -11.18
N VAL A 138 5.60 -8.25 -11.47
CA VAL A 138 4.62 -8.87 -10.59
C VAL A 138 5.06 -10.29 -10.22
N GLN A 139 5.72 -11.01 -11.14
CA GLN A 139 6.14 -12.39 -10.89
C GLN A 139 7.32 -12.42 -9.93
N GLN A 140 8.32 -11.57 -10.13
CA GLN A 140 9.42 -11.41 -9.18
C GLN A 140 8.92 -10.96 -7.81
N ARG A 141 7.99 -10.00 -7.76
CA ARG A 141 7.44 -9.52 -6.49
C ARG A 141 6.66 -10.62 -5.77
N LYS A 142 5.83 -11.39 -6.49
CA LYS A 142 5.13 -12.56 -5.95
C LYS A 142 6.09 -13.60 -5.39
N ALA A 143 7.20 -13.87 -6.09
CA ALA A 143 8.18 -14.86 -5.63
C ALA A 143 8.98 -14.42 -4.39
N GLN A 144 9.08 -13.11 -4.11
CA GLN A 144 9.93 -12.58 -3.04
C GLN A 144 9.17 -11.98 -1.84
N HIS A 145 7.90 -11.61 -1.99
CA HIS A 145 7.16 -10.99 -0.88
C HIS A 145 6.73 -12.05 0.13
N TRP A 146 6.99 -11.77 1.41
CA TRP A 146 6.65 -12.66 2.53
C TRP A 146 5.17 -13.10 2.54
N SER A 147 4.25 -12.23 2.10
CA SER A 147 2.80 -12.50 2.09
C SER A 147 2.36 -13.52 1.04
N TRP A 148 3.18 -13.78 0.02
CA TRP A 148 2.92 -14.81 -1.01
C TRP A 148 3.77 -16.07 -0.79
N THR A 149 4.67 -16.06 0.19
CA THR A 149 5.40 -17.24 0.62
C THR A 149 4.56 -17.99 1.65
N PRO A 150 4.17 -19.25 1.39
CA PRO A 150 3.44 -20.04 2.38
C PRO A 150 4.24 -20.17 3.70
N PRO A 151 3.59 -20.07 4.87
CA PRO A 151 4.26 -20.33 6.14
C PRO A 151 4.87 -21.74 6.14
N GLN A 152 6.14 -21.84 6.51
CA GLN A 152 6.82 -23.12 6.65
C GLN A 152 6.72 -23.59 8.10
N ALA A 153 6.46 -24.88 8.30
CA ALA A 153 6.47 -25.49 9.63
C ALA A 153 7.91 -25.48 10.18
N THR A 154 8.12 -24.77 11.27
CA THR A 154 9.42 -24.74 11.96
C THR A 154 9.48 -25.86 12.99
N LEU A 155 10.59 -26.60 13.01
CA LEU A 155 10.85 -27.58 14.07
C LEU A 155 10.94 -26.86 15.42
N VAL A 156 10.22 -27.37 16.41
CA VAL A 156 10.23 -26.85 17.78
C VAL A 156 11.65 -27.05 18.36
N PRO A 157 12.32 -25.99 18.85
CA PRO A 157 13.66 -26.11 19.40
C PRO A 157 13.74 -27.08 20.57
N THR A 158 14.86 -27.80 20.65
CA THR A 158 15.22 -28.56 21.85
C THR A 158 15.84 -27.59 22.86
N VAL A 159 15.38 -27.65 24.11
CA VAL A 159 15.81 -26.78 25.21
C VAL A 159 16.32 -27.62 26.37
N LYS A 160 17.19 -27.06 27.21
CA LYS A 160 17.75 -27.76 28.37
C LYS A 160 16.71 -27.91 29.47
N ASN A 161 15.99 -26.84 29.80
CA ASN A 161 14.98 -26.85 30.86
C ASN A 161 13.57 -27.18 30.34
N MET A 162 13.35 -28.44 29.95
CA MET A 162 12.05 -28.92 29.48
C MET A 162 10.94 -28.84 30.55
N ALA A 163 11.29 -28.75 31.83
CA ALA A 163 10.32 -28.66 32.93
C ALA A 163 9.71 -27.27 33.10
N TRP A 164 10.31 -26.22 32.52
CA TRP A 164 9.83 -24.85 32.67
C TRP A 164 8.47 -24.60 32.01
N SER A 165 8.23 -25.19 30.83
CA SER A 165 6.93 -25.13 30.17
C SER A 165 6.68 -26.38 29.32
N SER A 166 5.44 -26.88 29.38
CA SER A 166 4.95 -27.94 28.51
C SER A 166 4.58 -27.45 27.11
N GLN A 167 4.45 -26.13 26.90
CA GLN A 167 3.96 -25.55 25.67
C GLN A 167 5.06 -25.45 24.59
N PRO A 168 4.81 -25.90 23.35
CA PRO A 168 5.80 -25.84 22.27
C PRO A 168 6.25 -24.41 21.93
N VAL A 169 5.35 -23.42 22.03
CA VAL A 169 5.65 -22.02 21.71
C VAL A 169 6.70 -21.42 22.66
N ASP A 170 6.62 -21.75 23.95
CA ASP A 170 7.52 -21.24 24.97
C ASP A 170 8.96 -21.71 24.75
N ARG A 171 9.15 -22.85 24.07
CA ARG A 171 10.49 -23.38 23.76
C ARG A 171 11.26 -22.51 22.77
N PHE A 172 10.56 -21.76 21.90
CA PHE A 172 11.23 -20.79 21.02
C PHE A 172 11.83 -19.64 21.81
N ILE A 173 11.14 -19.19 22.87
CA ILE A 173 11.62 -18.15 23.78
C ILE A 173 12.75 -18.71 24.65
N LEU A 174 12.55 -19.88 25.26
CA LEU A 174 13.52 -20.50 26.15
C LEU A 174 14.83 -20.84 25.42
N ALA A 175 14.77 -21.32 24.18
CA ALA A 175 15.98 -21.57 23.39
C ALA A 175 16.83 -20.31 23.23
N LYS A 176 16.19 -19.14 23.02
CA LYS A 176 16.89 -17.86 22.93
C LYS A 176 17.42 -17.38 24.27
N LEU A 177 16.68 -17.58 25.36
CA LEU A 177 17.18 -17.28 26.71
C LEU A 177 18.41 -18.12 27.05
N GLU A 178 18.36 -19.44 26.81
CA GLU A 178 19.47 -20.36 27.07
C GLU A 178 20.70 -20.06 26.20
N GLU A 179 20.52 -19.72 24.93
CA GLU A 179 21.59 -19.25 24.03
C GLU A 179 22.29 -18.01 24.61
N LYS A 180 21.52 -17.10 25.20
CA LYS A 180 22.00 -15.85 25.82
C LYS A 180 22.39 -16.01 27.29
N GLN A 181 22.37 -17.23 27.83
CA GLN A 181 22.67 -17.53 29.24
C GLN A 181 21.77 -16.75 30.22
N LEU A 182 20.53 -16.49 29.82
CA LEU A 182 19.50 -15.86 30.64
C LEU A 182 18.54 -16.91 31.20
N ALA A 183 18.05 -16.66 32.41
CA ALA A 183 16.99 -17.46 33.02
C ALA A 183 15.64 -16.77 32.80
N PRO A 184 14.53 -17.53 32.67
CA PRO A 184 13.20 -16.97 32.70
C PRO A 184 12.93 -16.19 34.00
N ALA A 185 12.09 -15.17 33.91
CA ALA A 185 11.61 -14.46 35.09
C ALA A 185 10.77 -15.40 35.99
N PRO A 186 10.74 -15.17 37.31
CA PRO A 186 9.89 -15.95 38.20
C PRO A 186 8.41 -15.79 37.81
N ALA A 187 7.61 -16.83 38.08
CA ALA A 187 6.17 -16.78 37.85
C ALA A 187 5.53 -15.64 38.65
N ALA A 188 4.53 -14.98 38.05
CA ALA A 188 3.78 -13.93 38.72
C ALA A 188 3.09 -14.48 39.99
N ALA A 189 2.94 -13.63 41.01
CA ALA A 189 2.11 -13.95 42.17
C ALA A 189 0.64 -14.19 41.73
N PRO A 190 -0.13 -15.07 42.41
CA PRO A 190 -1.48 -15.42 41.97
C PRO A 190 -2.41 -14.22 41.79
N ASN A 191 -2.41 -13.26 42.72
CA ASN A 191 -3.18 -12.01 42.61
C ASN A 191 -2.81 -11.17 41.37
N ALA A 192 -1.52 -11.05 41.07
CA ALA A 192 -1.03 -10.30 39.92
C ALA A 192 -1.45 -10.99 38.61
N LEU A 193 -1.36 -12.32 38.55
CA LEU A 193 -1.82 -13.09 37.40
C LEU A 193 -3.34 -12.97 37.21
N PHE A 194 -4.10 -13.15 38.29
CA PHE A 194 -5.56 -13.03 38.30
C PHE A 194 -6.03 -11.68 37.76
N ARG A 195 -5.45 -10.59 38.29
CA ARG A 195 -5.73 -9.23 37.83
C ARG A 195 -5.38 -9.02 36.36
N ARG A 196 -4.22 -9.51 35.90
CA ARG A 196 -3.80 -9.37 34.50
C ARG A 196 -4.76 -10.08 33.55
N LEU A 197 -5.10 -11.34 33.83
CA LEU A 197 -6.03 -12.11 33.00
C LEU A 197 -7.38 -11.42 32.85
N HIS A 198 -7.92 -10.86 33.93
CA HIS A 198 -9.15 -10.08 33.89
C HIS A 198 -9.04 -8.84 32.97
N PHE A 199 -8.03 -8.00 33.15
CA PHE A 199 -7.87 -6.81 32.31
C PHE A 199 -7.53 -7.14 30.85
N ASP A 200 -6.75 -8.18 30.61
CA ASP A 200 -6.34 -8.57 29.27
C ASP A 200 -7.53 -9.15 28.49
N LEU A 201 -8.31 -10.04 29.11
CA LEU A 201 -9.41 -10.73 28.43
C LEU A 201 -10.71 -9.93 28.41
N THR A 202 -11.08 -9.27 29.51
CA THR A 202 -12.38 -8.56 29.62
C THR A 202 -12.25 -7.05 29.77
N GLY A 203 -11.05 -6.52 30.04
CA GLY A 203 -10.85 -5.09 30.31
C GLY A 203 -11.39 -4.62 31.66
N LEU A 204 -11.95 -5.51 32.46
CA LEU A 204 -12.58 -5.20 33.74
C LEU A 204 -11.70 -5.69 34.89
N PRO A 205 -11.72 -5.01 36.05
CA PRO A 205 -11.07 -5.54 37.25
C PRO A 205 -11.79 -6.81 37.75
N PRO A 206 -11.07 -7.72 38.43
CA PRO A 206 -11.70 -8.81 39.17
C PRO A 206 -12.51 -8.29 40.36
N LYS A 207 -13.49 -9.08 40.82
CA LYS A 207 -14.18 -8.78 42.09
C LYS A 207 -13.27 -9.12 43.27
N PRO A 208 -13.28 -8.34 44.36
CA PRO A 208 -12.43 -8.60 45.53
C PRO A 208 -12.59 -10.01 46.12
N GLU A 209 -13.81 -10.53 46.16
CA GLU A 209 -14.13 -11.88 46.67
C GLU A 209 -13.47 -13.01 45.87
N ASP A 210 -13.40 -12.87 44.54
CA ASP A 210 -12.86 -13.90 43.65
C ASP A 210 -11.32 -14.02 43.78
N VAL A 211 -10.65 -12.96 44.25
CA VAL A 211 -9.18 -12.95 44.41
C VAL A 211 -8.74 -13.96 45.46
N ALA A 212 -9.40 -13.96 46.63
CA ALA A 212 -9.05 -14.85 47.74
C ALA A 212 -9.29 -16.32 47.39
N ASP A 213 -10.35 -16.59 46.63
CA ASP A 213 -10.66 -17.96 46.21
C ASP A 213 -9.72 -18.45 45.11
N PHE A 214 -9.33 -17.59 44.16
CA PHE A 214 -8.30 -17.93 43.19
C PHE A 214 -6.93 -18.19 43.86
N GLU A 215 -6.53 -17.35 44.82
CA GLU A 215 -5.29 -17.55 45.60
C GLU A 215 -5.30 -18.91 46.32
N ARG A 216 -6.42 -19.25 46.95
CA ARG A 216 -6.60 -20.53 47.65
C ARG A 216 -6.48 -21.69 46.66
N LEU A 217 -7.29 -21.69 45.60
CA LEU A 217 -7.33 -22.75 44.58
C LEU A 217 -5.97 -22.94 43.89
N SER A 218 -5.28 -21.83 43.58
CA SER A 218 -3.95 -21.85 42.97
C SER A 218 -2.86 -22.35 43.92
N SER A 219 -3.09 -22.35 45.24
CA SER A 219 -2.09 -22.74 46.25
C SER A 219 -2.27 -24.18 46.74
N ILE A 220 -3.50 -24.70 46.77
CA ILE A 220 -3.81 -26.06 47.27
C ILE A 220 -4.08 -27.08 46.15
N GLY A 221 -4.39 -26.61 44.94
CA GLY A 221 -4.73 -27.44 43.79
C GLY A 221 -3.67 -27.41 42.68
N ASP A 222 -4.01 -27.97 41.53
CA ASP A 222 -3.22 -27.79 40.31
C ASP A 222 -3.41 -26.36 39.78
N ARG A 223 -2.38 -25.54 39.97
CA ARG A 223 -2.32 -24.15 39.49
C ARG A 223 -2.63 -24.03 38.00
N GLN A 224 -2.22 -25.00 37.18
CA GLN A 224 -2.47 -24.95 35.74
C GLN A 224 -3.97 -25.11 35.44
N SER A 225 -4.63 -26.07 36.09
CA SER A 225 -6.08 -26.24 35.99
C SER A 225 -6.86 -25.03 36.50
N ALA A 226 -6.42 -24.40 37.61
CA ALA A 226 -7.04 -23.19 38.13
C ALA A 226 -6.96 -22.01 37.13
N ILE A 227 -5.80 -21.84 36.47
CA ILE A 227 -5.63 -20.83 35.41
C ILE A 227 -6.51 -21.15 34.21
N GLY A 228 -6.55 -22.42 33.77
CA GLY A 228 -7.37 -22.85 32.63
C GLY A 228 -8.85 -22.54 32.86
N ASN A 229 -9.40 -22.96 33.99
CA ASN A 229 -10.81 -22.72 34.33
C ASN A 229 -11.15 -21.22 34.40
N LEU A 230 -10.23 -20.40 34.92
CA LEU A 230 -10.41 -18.94 34.93
C LEU A 230 -10.42 -18.37 33.52
N VAL A 231 -9.46 -18.75 32.68
CA VAL A 231 -9.40 -18.29 31.29
C VAL A 231 -10.67 -18.67 30.54
N ASP A 232 -11.13 -19.92 30.66
CA ASP A 232 -12.38 -20.38 30.04
C ASP A 232 -13.58 -19.56 30.52
N SER A 233 -13.68 -19.28 31.82
CA SER A 233 -14.75 -18.44 32.37
C SER A 233 -14.69 -17.00 31.86
N LEU A 234 -13.49 -16.43 31.65
CA LEU A 234 -13.33 -15.07 31.15
C LEU A 234 -13.62 -14.97 29.64
N LEU A 235 -13.20 -15.96 28.86
CA LEU A 235 -13.51 -16.06 27.43
C LEU A 235 -15.02 -16.24 27.18
N ALA A 236 -15.71 -16.96 28.07
CA ALA A 236 -17.16 -17.15 28.00
C ALA A 236 -17.96 -15.91 28.45
N SER A 237 -17.32 -14.88 29.03
CA SER A 237 -17.98 -13.66 29.48
C SER A 237 -18.34 -12.75 28.29
N PRO A 238 -19.53 -12.13 28.24
CA PRO A 238 -19.86 -11.14 27.20
C PRO A 238 -18.84 -10.00 27.08
N ALA A 239 -18.20 -9.64 28.20
CA ALA A 239 -17.19 -8.59 28.27
C ALA A 239 -15.92 -8.93 27.46
N PHE A 240 -15.66 -10.21 27.16
CA PHE A 240 -14.56 -10.59 26.28
C PHE A 240 -14.74 -10.00 24.87
N GLY A 241 -15.91 -10.25 24.25
CA GLY A 241 -16.24 -9.70 22.93
C GLY A 241 -16.25 -8.18 22.93
N GLU A 242 -16.76 -7.53 23.98
CA GLU A 242 -16.74 -6.06 24.12
C GLU A 242 -15.30 -5.53 24.16
N ARG A 243 -14.43 -6.16 24.96
CA ARG A 243 -13.01 -5.80 25.09
C ARG A 243 -12.27 -5.92 23.78
N TRP A 244 -12.44 -7.06 23.10
CA TRP A 244 -11.71 -7.42 21.89
C TRP A 244 -12.26 -6.75 20.64
N ALA A 245 -13.57 -6.52 20.56
CA ALA A 245 -14.19 -5.82 19.43
C ALA A 245 -13.58 -4.44 19.21
N ARG A 246 -13.24 -3.73 20.28
CA ARG A 246 -12.59 -2.41 20.18
C ARG A 246 -11.34 -2.42 19.31
N HIS A 247 -10.51 -3.47 19.36
CA HIS A 247 -9.32 -3.57 18.51
C HIS A 247 -9.65 -3.63 17.02
N TRP A 248 -10.75 -4.32 16.67
CA TRP A 248 -11.24 -4.38 15.31
C TRP A 248 -11.94 -3.08 14.89
N LEU A 249 -12.74 -2.52 15.78
CA LEU A 249 -13.47 -1.27 15.56
C LEU A 249 -12.50 -0.09 15.32
N ASP A 250 -11.37 -0.05 16.04
CA ASP A 250 -10.31 0.92 15.79
C ASP A 250 -9.69 0.74 14.39
N LEU A 251 -9.46 -0.50 13.95
CA LEU A 251 -8.89 -0.81 12.63
C LEU A 251 -9.79 -0.31 11.49
N VAL A 252 -11.10 -0.49 11.63
CA VAL A 252 -12.08 -0.06 10.62
C VAL A 252 -12.57 1.38 10.83
N ARG A 253 -11.96 2.12 11.76
CA ARG A 253 -12.31 3.51 12.08
C ARG A 253 -13.79 3.68 12.41
N TYR A 254 -14.31 2.75 13.20
CA TYR A 254 -15.69 2.82 13.67
C TYR A 254 -15.93 4.12 14.45
N ALA A 255 -17.00 4.80 14.07
CA ALA A 255 -17.57 5.92 14.80
C ALA A 255 -19.10 5.86 14.61
N GLU A 256 -19.82 6.51 15.51
CA GLU A 256 -21.28 6.71 15.35
C GLU A 256 -21.60 7.98 14.55
N THR A 257 -20.57 8.71 14.14
CA THR A 257 -20.64 9.99 13.44
C THR A 257 -19.50 10.12 12.42
N ARG A 258 -19.59 11.07 11.46
CA ARG A 258 -18.63 11.21 10.34
C ARG A 258 -17.47 12.19 10.57
N GLY A 259 -17.36 12.82 11.75
CA GLY A 259 -16.30 13.72 12.21
C GLY A 259 -15.29 14.23 11.17
N HIS A 260 -15.70 15.21 10.36
CA HIS A 260 -14.79 16.02 9.53
C HIS A 260 -15.07 17.51 9.76
N GLU A 261 -15.80 18.17 8.86
CA GLU A 261 -16.25 19.57 9.01
C GLU A 261 -17.58 19.67 9.77
N PHE A 262 -18.40 18.63 9.68
CA PHE A 262 -19.65 18.46 10.39
C PHE A 262 -19.64 17.13 11.17
N GLU A 263 -20.64 16.96 12.05
CA GLU A 263 -20.80 15.76 12.86
C GLU A 263 -22.15 15.06 12.57
N PRO A 264 -22.42 14.62 11.32
CA PRO A 264 -23.63 13.88 11.03
C PRO A 264 -23.54 12.48 11.65
N ILE A 265 -24.67 12.03 12.21
CA ILE A 265 -24.82 10.68 12.75
C ILE A 265 -24.80 9.67 11.60
N ILE A 266 -24.07 8.57 11.77
CA ILE A 266 -24.14 7.41 10.88
C ILE A 266 -25.33 6.55 11.35
N PRO A 267 -26.43 6.48 10.58
CA PRO A 267 -27.61 5.73 11.00
C PRO A 267 -27.25 4.26 11.23
N ASN A 268 -27.69 3.72 12.37
CA ASN A 268 -27.52 2.31 12.73
C ASN A 268 -26.08 1.80 12.83
N ALA A 269 -25.06 2.66 12.94
CA ALA A 269 -23.66 2.24 13.09
C ALA A 269 -23.48 1.21 14.22
N TRP A 270 -24.19 1.38 15.33
CA TRP A 270 -24.20 0.48 16.48
C TRP A 270 -24.48 -0.99 16.12
N GLN A 271 -25.24 -1.28 15.05
CA GLN A 271 -25.50 -2.65 14.62
C GLN A 271 -24.22 -3.36 14.15
N TYR A 272 -23.31 -2.63 13.50
CA TYR A 272 -22.00 -3.16 13.11
C TYR A 272 -21.13 -3.43 14.35
N ARG A 273 -21.08 -2.49 15.31
CA ARG A 273 -20.38 -2.69 16.59
C ARG A 273 -20.86 -3.97 17.28
N ASP A 274 -22.17 -4.10 17.44
CA ASP A 274 -22.75 -5.24 18.16
C ASP A 274 -22.55 -6.55 17.38
N TYR A 275 -22.54 -6.51 16.05
CA TYR A 275 -22.15 -7.65 15.20
C TYR A 275 -20.72 -8.12 15.49
N VAL A 276 -19.75 -7.20 15.56
CA VAL A 276 -18.34 -7.55 15.85
C VAL A 276 -18.22 -8.16 17.24
N ILE A 277 -18.90 -7.60 18.24
CA ILE A 277 -18.94 -8.12 19.61
C ILE A 277 -19.50 -9.55 19.63
N ARG A 278 -20.65 -9.78 18.98
CA ARG A 278 -21.27 -11.10 18.91
C ARG A 278 -20.40 -12.11 18.15
N ALA A 279 -19.76 -11.69 17.06
CA ALA A 279 -18.89 -12.56 16.28
C ALA A 279 -17.68 -13.06 17.09
N LEU A 280 -17.07 -12.19 17.90
CA LEU A 280 -15.97 -12.55 18.78
C LEU A 280 -16.43 -13.45 19.94
N ASN A 281 -17.56 -13.14 20.58
CA ASN A 281 -18.12 -13.98 21.65
C ASN A 281 -18.57 -15.37 21.15
N ALA A 282 -18.99 -15.47 19.89
CA ALA A 282 -19.36 -16.74 19.27
C ALA A 282 -18.17 -17.51 18.67
N ASP A 283 -16.94 -17.01 18.85
CA ASP A 283 -15.72 -17.58 18.28
C ASP A 283 -15.84 -17.88 16.77
N VAL A 284 -16.37 -16.91 16.02
CA VAL A 284 -16.55 -17.06 14.57
C VAL A 284 -15.17 -17.27 13.92
N PRO A 285 -14.98 -18.34 13.12
CA PRO A 285 -13.71 -18.59 12.46
C PRO A 285 -13.25 -17.38 11.65
N TYR A 286 -11.98 -17.01 11.79
CA TYR A 286 -11.45 -15.78 11.18
C TYR A 286 -11.70 -15.70 9.66
N ASN A 287 -11.61 -16.83 8.95
CA ASN A 287 -11.92 -16.88 7.52
C ASN A 287 -13.38 -16.52 7.22
N GLN A 288 -14.33 -17.00 8.03
CA GLN A 288 -15.75 -16.64 7.92
C GLN A 288 -15.95 -15.17 8.28
N PHE A 289 -15.34 -14.71 9.38
CA PHE A 289 -15.42 -13.30 9.80
C PHE A 289 -14.96 -12.35 8.68
N VAL A 290 -13.84 -12.65 8.02
CA VAL A 290 -13.34 -11.86 6.88
C VAL A 290 -14.30 -11.93 5.67
N VAL A 291 -14.84 -13.11 5.35
CA VAL A 291 -15.84 -13.25 4.27
C VAL A 291 -17.06 -12.38 4.53
N GLU A 292 -17.56 -12.33 5.77
CA GLU A 292 -18.71 -11.51 6.15
C GLU A 292 -18.45 -10.00 5.99
N HIS A 293 -17.22 -9.55 6.25
CA HIS A 293 -16.85 -8.15 6.00
C HIS A 293 -16.82 -7.81 4.51
N LEU A 294 -16.27 -8.71 3.69
CA LEU A 294 -16.12 -8.46 2.26
C LEU A 294 -17.43 -8.60 1.48
N ALA A 295 -18.25 -9.60 1.82
CA ALA A 295 -19.39 -10.03 1.03
C ALA A 295 -20.47 -10.74 1.86
N GLY A 296 -20.72 -10.26 3.09
CA GLY A 296 -21.70 -10.83 4.01
C GLY A 296 -23.14 -10.91 3.47
N ASP A 297 -23.49 -10.01 2.55
CA ASP A 297 -24.75 -9.99 1.79
C ASP A 297 -24.85 -11.13 0.75
N LEU A 298 -23.72 -11.65 0.27
CA LEU A 298 -23.63 -12.73 -0.72
C LEU A 298 -23.41 -14.12 -0.11
N VAL A 299 -23.35 -14.22 1.23
CA VAL A 299 -23.18 -15.51 1.92
C VAL A 299 -24.45 -16.34 1.77
N ALA A 300 -24.36 -17.45 1.04
CA ALA A 300 -25.52 -18.32 0.75
C ALA A 300 -26.17 -18.94 2.01
N LYS A 301 -25.39 -19.12 3.09
CA LYS A 301 -25.85 -19.61 4.39
C LYS A 301 -25.36 -18.65 5.47
N PRO A 302 -26.03 -17.51 5.67
CA PRO A 302 -25.57 -16.50 6.62
C PRO A 302 -25.71 -17.03 8.05
N ARG A 303 -24.87 -16.50 8.96
CA ARG A 303 -25.13 -16.58 10.39
C ARG A 303 -26.43 -15.82 10.68
N LEU A 304 -27.17 -16.32 11.66
CA LEU A 304 -28.41 -15.68 12.10
C LEU A 304 -28.17 -14.94 13.40
N ASN A 305 -28.79 -13.77 13.52
CA ASN A 305 -28.80 -13.01 14.75
C ASN A 305 -29.55 -13.83 15.82
N PRO A 306 -28.96 -14.08 17.01
CA PRO A 306 -29.57 -14.96 18.00
C PRO A 306 -30.89 -14.42 18.57
N ASP A 307 -31.07 -13.09 18.59
CA ASP A 307 -32.24 -12.45 19.19
C ASP A 307 -33.37 -12.24 18.18
N THR A 308 -33.02 -11.85 16.95
CA THR A 308 -34.00 -11.45 15.91
C THR A 308 -34.20 -12.48 14.82
N GLY A 309 -33.30 -13.47 14.68
CA GLY A 309 -33.28 -14.42 13.57
C GLY A 309 -32.93 -13.80 12.21
N GLY A 310 -32.59 -12.51 12.16
CA GLY A 310 -32.19 -11.81 10.94
C GLY A 310 -30.84 -12.29 10.40
N ASN A 311 -30.54 -11.95 9.15
CA ASN A 311 -29.22 -12.18 8.57
C ASN A 311 -28.18 -11.36 9.36
N GLU A 312 -27.28 -12.03 10.08
CA GLU A 312 -26.21 -11.41 10.86
C GLU A 312 -24.99 -11.12 9.99
N SER A 313 -24.69 -12.01 9.04
CA SER A 313 -23.52 -11.92 8.16
C SER A 313 -23.53 -10.63 7.33
N ILE A 314 -24.70 -10.16 6.90
CA ILE A 314 -24.83 -8.90 6.14
C ILE A 314 -24.31 -7.69 6.92
N LEU A 315 -24.42 -7.69 8.25
CA LEU A 315 -23.94 -6.59 9.08
C LEU A 315 -22.43 -6.40 8.94
N GLY A 316 -21.65 -7.46 8.62
CA GLY A 316 -20.22 -7.35 8.34
C GLY A 316 -19.88 -6.38 7.20
N THR A 317 -20.72 -6.29 6.18
CA THR A 317 -20.53 -5.34 5.06
C THR A 317 -20.74 -3.87 5.48
N GLY A 318 -21.27 -3.61 6.68
CA GLY A 318 -21.42 -2.27 7.22
C GLY A 318 -20.10 -1.49 7.31
N PHE A 319 -18.96 -2.18 7.41
CA PHE A 319 -17.65 -1.53 7.52
C PHE A 319 -17.29 -0.68 6.30
N TRP A 320 -17.77 -1.03 5.10
CA TRP A 320 -17.54 -0.24 3.88
C TRP A 320 -18.16 1.16 3.95
N PHE A 321 -19.17 1.30 4.80
CA PHE A 321 -19.86 2.56 5.03
C PHE A 321 -19.30 3.31 6.23
N LEU A 322 -18.30 2.76 6.94
CA LEU A 322 -17.55 3.47 7.97
C LEU A 322 -16.39 4.20 7.31
N GLY A 323 -16.36 5.52 7.45
CA GLY A 323 -15.39 6.36 6.77
C GLY A 323 -15.80 7.82 6.77
N GLU A 324 -14.88 8.64 6.27
CA GLU A 324 -15.10 10.08 6.14
C GLU A 324 -16.14 10.36 5.05
N GLU A 325 -17.06 11.27 5.33
CA GLU A 325 -17.98 11.82 4.32
C GLU A 325 -17.49 13.20 3.91
N VAL A 326 -17.01 13.33 2.68
CA VAL A 326 -16.58 14.61 2.11
C VAL A 326 -17.69 15.19 1.24
N HIS A 327 -18.05 16.46 1.46
CA HIS A 327 -19.15 17.13 0.74
C HIS A 327 -18.87 17.38 -0.76
N SER A 328 -17.63 17.19 -1.18
CA SER A 328 -17.24 17.34 -2.58
C SER A 328 -17.11 15.96 -3.20
N PRO A 329 -17.84 15.62 -4.28
CA PRO A 329 -17.40 14.53 -5.13
C PRO A 329 -16.01 14.91 -5.63
N VAL A 330 -14.97 14.22 -5.15
CA VAL A 330 -13.71 14.19 -5.88
C VAL A 330 -14.00 13.38 -7.13
N ASP A 331 -14.39 14.07 -8.19
CA ASP A 331 -14.45 13.48 -9.52
C ASP A 331 -13.05 12.97 -9.84
N ILE A 332 -12.85 11.65 -9.71
CA ILE A 332 -11.63 10.95 -10.11
C ILE A 332 -11.31 11.08 -11.61
N ARG A 333 -12.11 11.83 -12.38
CA ARG A 333 -11.91 12.12 -13.81
C ARG A 333 -11.76 13.61 -14.13
N GLN A 334 -11.56 14.50 -13.15
CA GLN A 334 -11.32 15.93 -13.42
C GLN A 334 -10.09 16.49 -12.70
N ASP A 335 -8.91 16.15 -13.23
CA ASP A 335 -7.72 16.99 -13.19
C ASP A 335 -6.76 16.65 -14.34
#